data_AF-A0A8T7IC61-F1
#
_entry.id   AF-A0A8T7IC61-F1
#
_cell.length_a   1.000
_cell.length_b   1.000
_cell.length_c   1.000
_cell.angle_alpha   90.00
_cell.angle_beta   90.00
_cell.angle_gamma   90.00
#
_symmetry.space_group_name_H-M   'P 1'
#
loop_
_entity.id
_entity.type
_entity.pdbx_description
1 polymer ?
#
loop_
_entity_poly.entity_id
_entity_poly.type
_entity_poly.pdbx_seq_one_letter_code
_entity_poly.pdbx_strand_id
1 'polypeptide(L)'
;MNKSINEKIHELYLKEMHKRFRIYSIAFAAFVLIAMLSIAGALGDSHFEDGKVTSFYSEADSDTGYVRKAFIQLESGKQVRVSIPPRVIIKKDSEVVIRVKKTYMFGTMDYQFSVVKNSKK
;
A
#
# COMPACT_ATOMS: atom_id res chain seq x y z
N MET A 1 44.04 -11.28 47.65
CA MET A 1 44.08 -9.88 47.18
C MET A 1 42.66 -9.35 47.14
N ASN A 2 42.30 -8.42 48.04
CA ASN A 2 40.97 -7.81 48.07
C ASN A 2 40.89 -6.77 46.94
N LYS A 3 40.08 -7.06 45.91
CA LYS A 3 39.69 -6.04 44.91
C LYS A 3 39.10 -4.84 45.64
N SER A 4 39.53 -3.65 45.24
CA SER A 4 39.03 -2.39 45.79
C SER A 4 37.51 -2.32 45.61
N ILE A 5 36.80 -1.71 46.56
CA ILE A 5 35.33 -1.55 46.51
C ILE A 5 34.91 -0.92 45.16
N ASN A 6 35.73 -0.02 44.60
CA ASN A 6 35.50 0.60 43.31
C ASN A 6 35.53 -0.39 42.13
N GLU A 7 36.40 -1.40 42.15
CA GLU A 7 36.47 -2.42 41.11
C GLU A 7 35.23 -3.33 41.13
N LYS A 8 34.72 -3.65 42.33
CA LYS A 8 33.48 -4.43 42.48
C LYS A 8 32.24 -3.66 42.01
N ILE A 9 32.16 -2.36 42.33
CA ILE A 9 31.08 -1.49 41.84
C ILE A 9 31.12 -1.39 40.31
N HIS A 10 32.32 -1.27 39.73
CA HIS A 10 32.49 -1.21 38.29
C HIS A 10 32.09 -2.52 37.58
N GLU A 11 32.45 -3.68 38.14
CA GLU A 11 32.01 -4.98 37.62
C GLU A 11 30.49 -5.18 37.70
N LEU A 12 29.85 -4.74 38.79
CA LEU A 12 28.39 -4.78 38.94
C LEU A 12 27.70 -3.88 37.90
N TYR A 13 28.22 -2.66 37.69
CA TYR A 13 27.72 -1.73 36.69
C TYR A 13 27.83 -2.30 35.27
N LEU A 14 28.98 -2.89 34.92
CA LEU A 14 29.19 -3.52 33.61
C LEU A 14 28.26 -4.72 33.37
N LYS A 15 28.00 -5.54 34.39
CA LYS A 15 27.03 -6.64 34.31
C LYS A 15 25.61 -6.13 34.08
N GLU A 16 25.22 -5.06 34.77
CA GLU A 16 23.88 -4.51 34.65
C GLU A 16 23.67 -3.81 33.30
N MET A 17 24.68 -3.08 32.82
CA MET A 17 24.74 -2.53 31.46
C MET A 17 24.60 -3.62 30.40
N HIS A 18 25.33 -4.73 30.50
CA HIS A 18 25.23 -5.84 29.55
C HIS A 18 23.83 -6.45 29.51
N LYS A 19 23.19 -6.60 30.67
CA LYS A 19 21.84 -7.17 30.77
C LYS A 19 20.81 -6.24 30.12
N ARG A 20 20.90 -4.93 30.37
CA ARG A 20 20.04 -3.92 29.74
C ARG A 20 20.29 -3.84 28.24
N PHE A 21 21.55 -3.80 27.81
CA PHE A 21 21.93 -3.75 26.39
C PHE A 21 21.35 -4.93 25.59
N ARG A 22 21.40 -6.15 26.14
CA ARG A 22 20.77 -7.33 25.50
C ARG A 22 19.27 -7.14 25.28
N ILE A 23 18.56 -6.67 26.29
CA ILE A 23 17.10 -6.46 26.20
C ILE A 23 16.79 -5.39 25.16
N TYR A 24 17.49 -4.25 25.19
CA TYR A 24 17.32 -3.19 24.21
C TYR A 24 17.69 -3.64 22.79
N SER A 25 18.72 -4.47 22.62
CA SER A 25 19.11 -4.99 21.30
C SER A 25 18.04 -5.91 20.70
N ILE A 26 17.40 -6.74 21.53
CA ILE A 26 16.31 -7.63 21.09
C ILE A 26 15.07 -6.81 20.75
N ALA A 27 14.71 -5.86 21.61
CA ALA A 27 13.58 -4.97 21.38
C ALA A 27 13.76 -4.12 20.11
N PHE A 28 14.98 -3.60 19.89
CA PHE A 28 15.31 -2.84 18.69
C PHE A 28 15.26 -3.72 17.43
N ALA A 29 15.82 -4.93 17.47
CA ALA A 29 15.74 -5.87 16.34
C ALA A 29 14.27 -6.23 16.00
N ALA A 30 13.44 -6.47 17.02
CA ALA A 30 12.00 -6.72 16.82
C ALA A 30 11.30 -5.50 16.20
N PHE A 31 11.60 -4.29 16.66
CA PHE A 31 11.04 -3.05 16.10
C PHE A 31 11.44 -2.87 14.63
N VAL A 32 12.72 -3.07 14.30
CA VAL A 32 13.22 -2.99 12.91
C VAL A 32 12.53 -4.03 12.02
N LEU A 33 12.33 -5.26 12.52
CA LEU A 33 11.63 -6.30 11.78
C LEU A 33 10.16 -5.92 11.48
N ILE A 34 9.45 -5.38 12.47
CA ILE A 34 8.06 -4.89 12.30
C ILE A 34 8.01 -3.73 11.29
N ALA A 35 8.97 -2.81 11.35
CA ALA A 35 9.07 -1.72 10.39
C ALA A 35 9.34 -2.25 8.97
N MET A 36 10.24 -3.22 8.79
CA MET A 36 10.51 -3.84 7.49
C MET A 36 9.30 -4.58 6.93
N LEU A 37 8.56 -5.33 7.75
CA LEU A 37 7.31 -5.99 7.35
C LEU A 37 6.24 -4.96 6.94
N SER A 38 6.16 -3.83 7.65
CA SER A 38 5.23 -2.74 7.33
C SER A 38 5.56 -2.07 5.99
N ILE A 39 6.86 -1.87 5.70
CA ILE A 39 7.32 -1.30 4.42
C ILE A 39 7.11 -2.30 3.28
N ALA A 40 7.41 -3.59 3.50
CA ALA A 40 7.19 -4.64 2.51
C ALA A 40 5.70 -4.77 2.13
N GLY A 41 4.78 -4.63 3.10
CA GLY A 41 3.35 -4.54 2.80
C GLY A 41 2.95 -3.25 2.08
N ALA A 42 3.60 -2.12 2.40
CA ALA A 42 3.28 -0.83 1.77
C ALA A 42 3.76 -0.73 0.31
N LEU A 43 4.82 -1.45 -0.06
CA LEU A 43 5.28 -1.64 -1.45
C LEU A 43 4.40 -2.69 -2.16
N GLY A 44 3.08 -2.53 -2.06
CA GLY A 44 2.16 -3.43 -2.72
C GLY A 44 2.31 -3.35 -4.23
N ASP A 45 2.50 -4.52 -4.84
CA ASP A 45 2.68 -4.66 -6.28
C ASP A 45 1.57 -3.95 -7.04
N SER A 46 1.95 -2.99 -7.87
CA SER A 46 1.04 -2.42 -8.87
C SER A 46 1.11 -3.28 -10.12
N HIS A 47 -0.01 -3.86 -10.51
CA HIS A 47 -0.12 -4.56 -11.78
C HIS A 47 -1.19 -3.91 -12.66
N PHE A 48 -1.06 -4.10 -13.96
CA PHE A 48 -2.08 -3.67 -14.91
C PHE A 48 -3.01 -4.85 -15.18
N GLU A 49 -4.32 -4.58 -15.18
CA GLU A 49 -5.32 -5.52 -15.67
C GLU A 49 -6.08 -4.88 -16.82
N ASP A 50 -6.31 -5.65 -17.87
CA ASP A 50 -7.20 -5.27 -18.94
C ASP A 50 -8.65 -5.46 -18.48
N GLY A 51 -9.53 -4.57 -18.94
CA GLY A 51 -10.95 -4.63 -18.61
C GLY A 51 -11.82 -3.97 -19.65
N LYS A 52 -13.10 -4.35 -19.66
CA LYS A 52 -14.09 -3.80 -20.60
C LYS A 52 -15.07 -2.89 -19.87
N VAL A 53 -15.33 -1.71 -20.44
CA VAL A 53 -16.30 -0.77 -19.86
C VAL A 53 -17.72 -1.23 -20.13
N THR A 54 -18.46 -1.56 -19.07
CA THR A 54 -19.83 -2.08 -19.15
C THR A 54 -20.88 -0.97 -19.10
N SER A 55 -20.70 0.01 -18.21
CA SER A 55 -21.68 1.08 -18.00
C SER A 55 -21.03 2.34 -17.44
N PHE A 56 -21.66 3.48 -17.74
CA PHE A 56 -21.31 4.78 -17.17
C PHE A 56 -22.40 5.23 -16.23
N TYR A 57 -22.00 5.96 -15.19
CA TYR A 57 -22.93 6.71 -14.37
C TYR A 57 -22.26 7.99 -13.87
N SER A 58 -23.08 8.96 -13.48
CA SER A 58 -22.62 10.21 -12.91
C SER A 58 -23.03 10.24 -11.45
N GLU A 59 -22.08 10.49 -10.57
CA GLU A 59 -22.36 10.68 -9.15
C GLU A 59 -22.09 12.15 -8.84
N ALA A 60 -23.04 12.80 -8.16
CA ALA A 60 -22.82 14.14 -7.64
C ALA A 60 -21.94 14.01 -6.40
N ASP A 61 -20.69 14.45 -6.53
CA ASP A 61 -19.77 14.56 -5.40
C ASP A 61 -20.01 15.92 -4.73
N SER A 62 -20.24 15.91 -3.41
CA SER A 62 -20.63 17.11 -2.64
C SER A 62 -19.62 18.24 -2.76
N ASP A 63 -18.35 17.90 -3.03
CA ASP A 63 -17.24 18.82 -2.94
C ASP A 63 -16.70 19.24 -4.33
N THR A 64 -17.00 18.49 -5.40
CA THR A 64 -16.36 18.69 -6.72
C THR A 64 -17.32 18.71 -7.93
N GLY A 65 -18.62 18.48 -7.72
CA GLY A 65 -19.62 18.42 -8.79
C GLY A 65 -19.80 17.02 -9.38
N TYR A 66 -20.24 16.92 -10.64
CA TYR A 66 -20.50 15.62 -11.25
C TYR A 66 -19.20 14.89 -11.65
N VAL A 67 -18.90 13.79 -10.96
CA VAL A 67 -17.79 12.90 -11.33
C VAL A 67 -18.33 11.81 -12.25
N ARG A 68 -17.73 11.70 -13.46
CA ARG A 68 -18.00 10.58 -14.36
C ARG A 68 -17.33 9.33 -13.82
N LYS A 69 -18.13 8.33 -13.47
CA LYS A 69 -17.66 7.03 -13.02
C LYS A 69 -18.10 5.95 -14.01
N ALA A 70 -17.32 4.88 -14.11
CA ALA A 70 -17.66 3.73 -14.94
C ALA A 70 -17.49 2.42 -14.18
N PHE A 71 -18.32 1.46 -14.55
CA PHE A 71 -18.11 0.06 -14.20
C PHE A 71 -17.26 -0.61 -15.28
N ILE A 72 -16.20 -1.27 -14.84
CA ILE A 72 -15.28 -2.02 -15.69
C ILE A 72 -15.36 -3.48 -15.25
N GLN A 73 -15.62 -4.35 -16.21
CA GLN A 73 -15.51 -5.79 -16.05
C GLN A 73 -14.07 -6.20 -16.34
N LEU A 74 -13.35 -6.64 -15.32
CA LEU A 74 -11.97 -7.12 -15.45
C LEU A 74 -11.95 -8.53 -16.05
N GLU A 75 -10.82 -8.91 -16.64
CA GLU A 75 -10.58 -10.29 -17.10
C GLU A 75 -10.77 -11.31 -15.97
N SER A 76 -10.49 -10.91 -14.73
CA SER A 76 -10.73 -11.73 -13.53
C SER A 76 -12.21 -12.03 -13.25
N GLY A 77 -13.15 -11.47 -14.02
CA GLY A 77 -14.59 -11.64 -13.79
C GLY A 77 -15.17 -10.68 -12.73
N LYS A 78 -14.34 -9.84 -12.12
CA LYS A 78 -14.79 -8.83 -11.15
C LYS A 78 -15.25 -7.56 -11.85
N GLN A 79 -16.35 -6.99 -11.36
CA GLN A 79 -16.79 -5.67 -11.76
C GLN A 79 -16.27 -4.64 -10.76
N VAL A 80 -15.55 -3.63 -11.25
CA VAL A 80 -14.98 -2.56 -10.43
C VAL A 80 -15.50 -1.21 -10.85
N ARG A 81 -15.64 -0.32 -9.87
CA ARG A 81 -16.07 1.06 -10.04
C ARG A 81 -14.84 1.95 -10.09
N VAL A 82 -14.68 2.72 -11.16
CA VAL A 82 -13.55 3.65 -11.30
C VAL A 82 -14.04 5.06 -11.61
N SER A 83 -13.34 6.04 -11.08
CA SER A 83 -13.50 7.45 -11.47
C SER A 83 -12.72 7.72 -12.75
N ILE A 84 -13.40 8.30 -13.74
CA ILE A 84 -12.78 8.67 -15.01
C ILE A 84 -12.26 10.12 -14.90
N PRO A 85 -10.97 10.37 -15.18
CA PRO A 85 -10.45 11.73 -15.19
C PRO A 85 -11.22 12.58 -16.23
N PRO A 86 -11.53 13.86 -15.95
CA PRO A 86 -12.38 14.69 -16.80
C PRO A 86 -11.86 14.90 -18.23
N ARG A 87 -10.54 14.70 -18.44
CA ARG A 87 -9.88 14.82 -19.76
C ARG A 87 -9.96 13.55 -20.62
N VAL A 88 -10.43 12.42 -20.06
CA VAL A 88 -10.47 11.13 -20.77
C VAL A 88 -11.88 10.91 -21.32
N ILE A 89 -11.98 10.72 -22.64
CA ILE A 89 -13.22 10.34 -23.32
C ILE A 89 -13.19 8.83 -23.57
N ILE A 90 -14.21 8.12 -23.06
CA ILE A 90 -14.33 6.66 -23.17
C ILE A 90 -15.73 6.34 -23.71
N LYS A 91 -15.84 5.38 -24.61
CA LYS A 91 -17.12 4.90 -25.14
C LYS A 91 -17.53 3.60 -24.44
N LYS A 92 -18.83 3.30 -24.45
CA LYS A 92 -19.32 1.99 -23.99
C LYS A 92 -18.67 0.90 -24.84
N ASP A 93 -18.36 -0.25 -24.23
CA ASP A 93 -17.65 -1.36 -24.87
C ASP A 93 -16.19 -1.10 -25.27
N SER A 94 -15.62 0.05 -24.88
CA SER A 94 -14.18 0.26 -25.05
C SER A 94 -13.39 -0.67 -24.13
N GLU A 95 -12.30 -1.22 -24.66
CA GLU A 95 -11.28 -1.89 -23.88
C GLU A 95 -10.38 -0.85 -23.21
N VAL A 96 -10.24 -0.99 -21.90
CA VAL A 96 -9.46 -0.07 -21.07
C VAL A 96 -8.48 -0.86 -20.25
N VAL A 97 -7.26 -0.34 -20.15
CA VAL A 97 -6.28 -0.87 -19.21
C VAL A 97 -6.52 -0.13 -17.90
N ILE A 98 -6.58 -0.86 -16.79
CA ILE A 98 -6.59 -0.24 -15.47
C ILE A 98 -5.33 -0.62 -14.71
N ARG A 99 -4.80 0.34 -13.96
CA ARG A 99 -3.72 0.08 -13.03
C ARG A 99 -4.35 -0.26 -11.69
N VAL A 100 -4.25 -1.53 -11.31
CA VAL A 100 -4.67 -1.96 -9.97
C VAL A 100 -3.51 -1.67 -9.03
N LYS A 101 -3.71 -0.77 -8.07
CA LYS A 101 -2.73 -0.53 -7.01
C LYS A 101 -3.23 -1.23 -5.76
N LYS A 102 -2.69 -2.42 -5.48
CA LYS A 102 -2.96 -3.10 -4.22
C LYS A 102 -2.15 -2.43 -3.12
N THR A 103 -2.68 -1.40 -2.48
CA THR A 103 -2.03 -0.83 -1.30
C THR A 103 -2.40 -1.70 -0.10
N TYR A 104 -1.48 -2.53 0.42
CA TYR A 104 -1.76 -3.35 1.62
C TYR A 104 -1.71 -2.55 2.93
N MET A 105 -1.96 -1.24 2.90
CA MET A 105 -2.29 -0.50 4.11
C MET A 105 -3.78 -0.73 4.38
N PHE A 106 -4.11 -1.56 5.38
CA PHE A 106 -5.47 -1.87 5.85
C PHE A 106 -6.36 -2.74 4.95
N GLY A 107 -5.79 -3.42 3.96
CA GLY A 107 -6.52 -4.39 3.12
C GLY A 107 -7.44 -3.77 2.07
N THR A 108 -7.35 -2.46 1.84
CA THR A 108 -8.11 -1.75 0.80
C THR A 108 -7.41 -1.83 -0.56
N MET A 109 -8.11 -2.38 -1.56
CA MET A 109 -7.64 -2.35 -2.95
C MET A 109 -8.10 -1.06 -3.63
N ASP A 110 -7.15 -0.22 -4.03
CA ASP A 110 -7.44 1.00 -4.79
C ASP A 110 -7.26 0.74 -6.29
N TYR A 111 -8.29 1.07 -7.07
CA TYR A 111 -8.27 0.93 -8.52
C TYR A 111 -8.02 2.29 -9.15
N GLN A 112 -6.89 2.43 -9.86
CA GLN A 112 -6.57 3.62 -10.62
C GLN A 112 -6.82 3.39 -12.10
N PHE A 113 -7.59 4.28 -12.71
CA PHE A 113 -7.83 4.24 -14.15
C PHE A 113 -6.53 4.56 -14.91
N SER A 114 -6.16 3.79 -15.95
CA SER A 114 -4.94 4.02 -16.73
C SER A 114 -5.08 3.72 -18.22
N VAL A 115 -5.69 4.67 -18.95
CA VAL A 115 -5.68 4.84 -20.42
C VAL A 115 -6.27 3.69 -21.26
N VAL A 116 -7.09 4.11 -22.22
CA VAL A 116 -7.81 3.30 -23.21
C VAL A 116 -6.82 2.86 -24.31
N LYS A 117 -6.76 1.56 -24.61
CA LYS A 117 -6.26 1.12 -25.92
C LYS A 117 -7.34 1.55 -26.92
N ASN A 118 -7.15 2.70 -27.57
CA ASN A 118 -8.01 3.09 -28.68
C ASN A 118 -7.76 2.07 -29.80
N SER A 119 -8.59 1.02 -29.87
CA SER A 119 -8.65 0.17 -31.05
C SER A 119 -9.12 1.06 -32.19
N LYS A 120 -8.17 1.54 -32.99
CA LYS A 120 -8.46 2.20 -34.26
C LYS A 120 -9.22 1.17 -35.10
N LYS A 121 -10.52 1.39 -35.27
CA LYS A 121 -11.25 0.92 -36.45
C LYS A 121 -11.29 2.06 -37.45
#